data_AF-A0A7H8N9B4-F1
#
_entry.id   AF-A0A7H8N9B4-F1
#
_cell.length_a   1.000
_cell.length_b   1.000
_cell.length_c   1.000
_cell.angle_alpha   90.00
_cell.angle_beta   90.00
_cell.angle_gamma   90.00
#
_symmetry.space_group_name_H-M   'P 1'
#
loop_
_entity.id
_entity.type
_entity.pdbx_description
1 polymer ?
#
loop_
_entity_poly.entity_id
_entity_poly.type
_entity_poly.pdbx_seq_one_letter_code
_entity_poly.pdbx_strand_id
1 'polypeptide(L)' 'MSAAAGSRAYPIQSTDGRDDVRFTPGLVFDVARVIESHGYPPIASGLDLVELSQSLFRYLYKTKDAS' A
#
# COMPACT_ATOMS: atom_id res chain seq x y z
N MET A 1 -31.16 12.15 12.92
CA MET A 1 -30.55 11.33 11.86
C MET A 1 -29.98 12.27 10.82
N SER A 2 -28.64 12.39 10.74
CA SER A 2 -27.92 13.34 9.88
C SER A 2 -27.35 12.60 8.66
N ALA A 3 -27.19 13.35 7.56
CA ALA A 3 -27.01 12.92 6.17
C ALA A 3 -26.23 11.61 5.94
N ALA A 4 -26.81 10.73 5.11
CA ALA A 4 -26.22 9.47 4.68
C ALA A 4 -24.90 9.70 3.94
N ALA A 5 -23.80 9.28 4.57
CA ALA A 5 -22.51 9.13 3.92
C ALA A 5 -22.64 8.13 2.77
N GLY A 6 -22.46 8.59 1.53
CA GLY A 6 -22.44 7.72 0.35
C GLY A 6 -21.51 6.52 0.59
N SER A 7 -22.04 5.33 0.35
CA SER A 7 -21.42 4.03 0.63
C SER A 7 -20.04 3.90 -0.02
N ARG A 8 -18.94 4.14 0.72
CA ARG A 8 -17.60 3.77 0.26
C ARG A 8 -17.43 2.27 0.44
N ALA A 9 -17.14 1.56 -0.65
CA ALA A 9 -16.83 0.12 -0.58
C ALA A 9 -15.52 -0.13 0.18
N TYR A 10 -14.52 0.77 0.06
CA TYR A 10 -13.32 0.79 0.89
C TYR A 10 -12.81 2.23 1.11
N PRO A 11 -13.25 2.94 2.17
CA PRO A 11 -12.80 4.28 2.52
C PRO A 11 -11.44 4.25 3.21
N ILE A 12 -10.33 4.21 2.46
CA ILE A 12 -8.99 4.31 3.06
C ILE A 12 -8.77 5.76 3.52
N GLN A 13 -8.82 5.99 4.84
CA GLN A 13 -8.32 7.22 5.46
C GLN A 13 -6.82 7.05 5.76
N SER A 14 -6.04 8.11 5.55
CA SER A 14 -4.64 8.15 5.99
C SER A 14 -4.63 8.35 7.50
N THR A 15 -4.27 7.32 8.25
CA THR A 15 -3.81 7.46 9.64
C THR A 15 -2.34 7.79 9.55
N ASP A 16 -1.96 9.04 9.82
CA ASP A 16 -0.62 9.58 10.05
C ASP A 16 0.48 8.55 9.68
N GLY A 17 0.77 8.45 8.38
CA GLY A 17 1.25 7.20 7.74
C GLY A 17 2.57 6.58 8.22
N ARG A 18 3.16 7.04 9.31
CA ARG A 18 4.29 6.35 9.92
C ARG A 18 3.92 4.99 10.54
N ASP A 19 2.68 4.81 10.99
CA ASP A 19 2.23 3.64 11.75
C ASP A 19 0.94 3.00 11.19
N ASP A 20 0.82 2.94 9.86
CA ASP A 20 -0.35 2.31 9.25
C ASP A 20 -0.30 0.78 9.39
N VAL A 21 -1.13 0.24 10.27
CA VAL A 21 -1.24 -1.19 10.59
C VAL A 21 -1.59 -2.08 9.38
N ARG A 22 -2.02 -1.50 8.24
CA ARG A 22 -2.26 -2.23 7.01
C ARG A 22 -0.97 -2.61 6.28
N PHE A 23 0.12 -1.87 6.51
CA PHE A 23 1.44 -2.16 5.95
C PHE A 23 2.16 -3.24 6.77
N THR A 24 1.65 -4.46 6.64
CA THR A 24 2.26 -5.63 7.28
C THR A 24 3.31 -6.27 6.38
N PRO A 25 4.29 -7.02 6.95
CA PRO A 25 5.19 -7.85 6.14
C PRO A 25 4.44 -8.83 5.23
N GLY A 26 3.30 -9.37 5.69
CA GLY A 26 2.46 -10.28 4.89
C GLY A 26 1.95 -9.63 3.60
N LEU A 27 1.45 -8.39 3.68
CA LEU A 27 1.03 -7.64 2.50
C LEU A 27 2.18 -7.43 1.51
N VAL A 28 3.37 -7.11 2.01
CA VAL A 28 4.56 -6.91 1.17
C VAL A 28 4.92 -8.20 0.41
N PHE A 29 4.85 -9.37 1.07
CA PHE A 29 5.06 -10.67 0.42
C PHE A 29 3.96 -11.03 -0.58
N ASP A 30 2.70 -10.70 -0.29
CA ASP A 30 1.58 -10.92 -1.22
C ASP A 30 1.78 -10.11 -2.50
N VAL A 31 2.15 -8.83 -2.37
CA VAL A 31 2.44 -7.97 -3.52
C VAL A 31 3.68 -8.43 -4.28
N ALA A 32 4.75 -8.84 -3.58
CA ALA A 32 5.95 -9.38 -4.21
C ALA A 32 5.62 -10.58 -5.11
N ARG A 33 4.77 -11.50 -4.65
CA ARG A 33 4.31 -12.65 -5.45
C ARG A 33 3.52 -12.24 -6.69
N VAL A 34 2.68 -11.21 -6.58
CA VAL A 34 1.96 -10.67 -7.74
C VAL A 34 2.95 -10.08 -8.76
N ILE A 35 3.89 -9.27 -8.30
CA ILE A 35 4.92 -8.65 -9.17
C ILE A 35 5.75 -9.73 -9.88
N GLU A 36 6.21 -10.75 -9.14
CA GLU A 36 6.93 -11.89 -9.71
C GLU A 36 6.09 -12.65 -10.75
N SER A 37 4.79 -12.86 -10.50
CA SER A 37 3.89 -13.52 -11.45
C SER A 37 3.73 -12.76 -12.78
N HIS A 38 4.03 -11.47 -12.79
CA HIS A 38 4.06 -10.62 -13.98
C HIS A 38 5.43 -10.60 -14.68
N GLY A 39 6.38 -11.44 -14.28
CA GLY A 39 7.69 -11.61 -14.92
C GLY A 39 8.78 -10.68 -14.40
N TYR A 40 8.54 -9.98 -13.29
CA TYR A 40 9.59 -9.25 -12.60
C TYR A 40 10.46 -10.22 -11.77
N PRO A 41 11.73 -9.86 -11.50
CA PRO A 41 12.60 -10.67 -10.66
C PRO A 41 12.01 -10.89 -9.25
N PRO A 42 12.27 -12.05 -8.62
CA PRO A 42 11.89 -12.27 -7.24
C PRO A 42 12.68 -11.35 -6.29
N ILE A 43 12.12 -11.10 -5.11
CA ILE A 43 12.83 -10.43 -4.01
C ILE A 43 14.02 -11.30 -3.60
N ALA A 44 15.23 -10.76 -3.68
CA ALA A 44 16.48 -11.45 -3.40
C ALA A 44 17.06 -11.09 -2.02
N SER A 45 16.63 -9.96 -1.44
CA SER A 45 17.20 -9.44 -0.19
C SER A 45 16.16 -8.79 0.72
N GLY A 46 16.54 -8.62 1.99
CA GLY A 46 15.74 -7.83 2.94
C GLY A 46 15.66 -6.34 2.55
N LEU A 47 16.65 -5.82 1.82
CA LEU A 47 16.61 -4.45 1.30
C LEU A 47 15.50 -4.28 0.27
N ASP A 48 15.34 -5.24 -0.64
CA ASP A 48 14.28 -5.22 -1.66
C ASP A 48 12.89 -5.19 -1.02
N LEU A 49 12.69 -5.92 0.09
CA LEU A 49 11.44 -5.90 0.86
C LEU A 49 11.17 -4.51 1.47
N VAL A 50 12.20 -3.87 2.03
CA VAL A 50 12.09 -2.52 2.59
C VAL A 50 11.76 -1.51 1.49
N GLU A 51 12.41 -1.60 0.34
CA GLU A 51 12.17 -0.72 -0.80
C GLU A 51 10.76 -0.91 -1.38
N LEU A 52 10.28 -2.15 -1.48
CA LEU A 52 8.91 -2.45 -1.91
C LEU A 52 7.89 -1.89 -0.93
N SER A 53 8.08 -2.13 0.37
CA SER A 53 7.19 -1.61 1.42
C SER A 53 7.07 -0.08 1.37
N GLN A 54 8.20 0.63 1.30
CA GLN A 54 8.20 2.08 1.21
C GLN A 54 7.57 2.60 -0.10
N SER A 55 7.75 1.88 -1.21
CA SER A 55 7.18 2.27 -2.50
C SER A 55 5.67 2.10 -2.53
N LEU A 56 5.15 1.02 -1.95
CA LEU A 56 3.71 0.81 -1.77
C LEU A 56 3.11 1.88 -0.85
N PHE A 57 3.81 2.22 0.22
CA PHE A 57 3.41 3.28 1.14
C PHE A 57 3.29 4.62 0.41
N ARG A 58 4.35 5.02 -0.30
CA ARG A 58 4.33 6.25 -1.10
C ARG A 58 3.26 6.21 -2.17
N TYR A 59 3.05 5.09 -2.86
CA TYR A 59 2.04 4.98 -3.91
C TYR A 59 0.62 5.20 -3.37
N LEU A 60 0.27 4.54 -2.26
CA LEU A 60 -1.08 4.60 -1.69
C LEU A 60 -1.39 5.94 -1.00
N TYR A 61 -0.38 6.59 -0.42
CA TYR A 61 -0.56 7.87 0.29
C TYR A 61 -0.07 9.09 -0.48
N LYS A 62 0.34 8.95 -1.74
CA LYS A 62 0.58 10.12 -2.59
C LYS A 62 -0.75 10.84 -2.79
N THR A 63 -0.94 11.95 -2.08
CA THR A 63 -2.05 12.87 -2.29
C THR A 63 -2.04 13.32 -3.75
N LYS A 64 -3.19 13.17 -4.40
CA LYS A 64 -3.40 13.64 -5.77
C LYS A 64 -3.63 15.16 -5.76
N ASP A 65 -2.63 15.94 -5.35
CA ASP A 65 -2.66 17.40 -5.42
C ASP A 65 -1.42 17.91 -6.16
N ALA A 66 -1.47 17.85 -7.50
CA ALA A 66 -0.76 18.71 -8.46
C ALA A 66 -1.09 18.23 -9.89
N SER A 67 -2.29 18.53 -10.37
CA SER A 67 -2.61 18.67 -11.80
C SER A 67 -3.64 19.77 -11.95
#